data_AF-T0J0I9-F1
#
_entry.id   AF-T0J0I9-F1
#
_cell.length_a   1.000
_cell.length_b   1.000
_cell.length_c   1.000
_cell.angle_alpha   90.00
_cell.angle_beta   90.00
_cell.angle_gamma   90.00
#
_symmetry.space_group_name_H-M   'P 1'
#
loop_
_entity.id
_entity.type
_entity.pdbx_description
1 polymer ?
#
loop_
_entity_poly.entity_id
_entity_poly.type
_entity_poly.pdbx_seq_one_letter_code
_entity_poly.pdbx_strand_id
1 'polypeptide(L)'
;MARSGITNMGEIAKSIADAKRKAIAHAERVNRNLANAVLQGVVEGTPEDTSVTVGDWQVGVNTVPQGTLDSSDPGGAGALARGQSQIATAKLGGTINIVNNQPHVDGLNAGNAVTKPAGWVERSIDAAKAGLR
;
A
#
# COMPACT_ATOMS: atom_id res chain seq x y z
N MET A 1 -18.24 38.32 -39.68
CA MET A 1 -17.54 39.12 -38.64
C MET A 1 -16.82 38.18 -37.70
N ALA A 2 -15.50 38.06 -37.83
CA ALA A 2 -14.68 37.24 -36.93
C ALA A 2 -14.54 37.97 -35.59
N ARG A 3 -14.94 37.30 -34.48
CA ARG A 3 -14.78 37.87 -33.13
C ARG A 3 -13.31 37.77 -32.71
N SER A 4 -12.78 38.94 -32.37
CA SER A 4 -11.44 39.21 -31.86
C SER A 4 -10.98 38.23 -30.75
N GLY A 5 -9.85 37.57 -30.99
CA GLY A 5 -8.68 37.57 -30.10
C GLY A 5 -8.65 36.70 -28.83
N ILE A 6 -9.78 36.37 -28.19
CA ILE A 6 -9.78 35.58 -26.94
C ILE A 6 -11.00 34.64 -26.92
N THR A 7 -11.14 33.82 -27.96
CA THR A 7 -12.09 32.69 -27.92
C THR A 7 -11.34 31.45 -27.40
N ASN A 8 -11.98 30.66 -26.54
CA ASN A 8 -11.53 29.35 -26.01
C ASN A 8 -10.60 29.36 -24.78
N MET A 9 -10.15 30.50 -24.25
CA MET A 9 -9.31 30.51 -23.02
C MET A 9 -10.02 29.90 -21.79
N GLY A 10 -11.34 30.11 -21.66
CA GLY A 10 -12.14 29.48 -20.60
C GLY A 10 -12.25 27.95 -20.75
N GLU A 11 -12.34 27.45 -21.98
CA GLU A 11 -12.35 26.01 -22.27
C GLU A 11 -10.99 25.37 -22.02
N ILE A 12 -9.91 26.07 -22.39
CA ILE A 12 -8.53 25.66 -22.09
C ILE A 12 -8.32 25.58 -20.58
N ALA A 13 -8.74 26.61 -19.83
CA ALA A 13 -8.62 26.62 -18.36
C ALA A 13 -9.36 25.43 -17.73
N LYS A 14 -10.58 25.12 -18.20
CA LYS A 14 -11.34 23.95 -17.76
C LYS A 14 -10.63 22.63 -18.10
N SER A 15 -10.16 22.49 -19.33
CA SER A 15 -9.42 21.31 -19.80
C SER A 15 -8.16 21.05 -18.97
N ILE A 16 -7.38 22.08 -18.67
CA ILE A 16 -6.18 21.99 -17.82
C ILE A 16 -6.55 21.60 -16.38
N ALA A 17 -7.60 22.20 -15.82
CA ALA A 17 -8.07 21.85 -14.48
C ALA A 17 -8.53 20.37 -14.41
N ASP A 18 -9.22 19.89 -15.44
CA ASP A 18 -9.67 18.51 -15.55
C ASP A 18 -8.50 17.54 -15.70
N ALA A 19 -7.52 17.88 -16.54
CA ALA A 19 -6.29 17.09 -16.70
C ALA A 19 -5.52 16.98 -15.39
N LYS A 20 -5.37 18.10 -14.66
CA LYS A 20 -4.74 18.13 -13.33
C LYS A 20 -5.45 17.19 -12.35
N ARG A 21 -6.79 17.25 -12.27
CA ARG A 21 -7.56 16.35 -11.38
C ARG A 21 -7.37 14.88 -11.75
N LYS A 22 -7.41 14.55 -13.04
CA LYS A 22 -7.20 13.17 -13.53
C LYS A 22 -5.79 12.67 -13.23
N ALA A 23 -4.77 13.49 -13.42
CA ALA A 23 -3.38 13.15 -13.13
C ALA A 23 -3.19 12.83 -11.64
N ILE A 24 -3.72 13.68 -10.74
CA ILE A 24 -3.66 13.44 -9.29
C ILE A 24 -4.39 12.15 -8.93
N ALA A 25 -5.62 11.96 -9.42
CA ALA A 25 -6.40 10.75 -9.14
C ALA A 25 -5.72 9.46 -9.63
N HIS A 26 -5.04 9.54 -10.78
CA HIS A 26 -4.26 8.42 -11.30
C HIS A 26 -3.04 8.14 -10.41
N ALA A 27 -2.26 9.16 -10.04
CA ALA A 27 -1.11 9.01 -9.16
C ALA A 27 -1.50 8.40 -7.80
N GLU A 28 -2.61 8.85 -7.23
CA GLU A 28 -3.16 8.25 -5.99
C GLU A 28 -3.53 6.78 -6.16
N ARG A 29 -4.13 6.41 -7.30
CA ARG A 29 -4.46 5.01 -7.58
C ARG A 29 -3.19 4.16 -7.67
N VAL A 30 -2.17 4.64 -8.38
CA VAL A 30 -0.87 3.96 -8.49
C VAL A 30 -0.24 3.77 -7.11
N ASN A 31 -0.25 4.81 -6.26
CA ASN A 31 0.26 4.74 -4.90
C ASN A 31 -0.46 3.65 -4.06
N ARG A 32 -1.80 3.62 -4.12
CA ARG A 32 -2.60 2.62 -3.41
C ARG A 32 -2.36 1.20 -3.93
N ASN A 33 -2.24 1.04 -5.25
CA ASN A 33 -1.96 -0.26 -5.86
C ASN A 33 -0.59 -0.80 -5.42
N LEU A 34 0.43 0.05 -5.39
CA LEU A 34 1.74 -0.30 -4.87
C LEU A 34 1.64 -0.77 -3.42
N ALA A 35 0.99 0.01 -2.55
CA ALA A 35 0.83 -0.36 -1.14
C ALA A 35 0.05 -1.66 -0.94
N ASN A 36 -1.01 -1.89 -1.72
CA ASN A 36 -1.78 -3.13 -1.68
C ASN A 36 -0.94 -4.34 -2.10
N ALA A 37 -0.10 -4.20 -3.13
CA ALA A 37 0.79 -5.26 -3.57
C ALA A 37 1.86 -5.58 -2.52
N VAL A 38 2.43 -4.57 -1.86
CA VAL A 38 3.36 -4.77 -0.74
C VAL A 38 2.65 -5.48 0.42
N LEU A 39 1.47 -4.99 0.83
CA LEU A 39 0.69 -5.59 1.91
C LEU A 39 0.37 -7.07 1.62
N GLN A 40 -0.05 -7.38 0.38
CA GLN A 40 -0.30 -8.74 -0.03
C GLN A 40 0.95 -9.61 0.07
N GLY A 41 2.08 -9.14 -0.47
CA GLY A 41 3.33 -9.89 -0.43
C GLY A 41 3.84 -10.16 0.98
N VAL A 42 3.73 -9.18 1.89
CA VAL A 42 4.20 -9.39 3.28
C VAL A 42 3.31 -10.35 4.05
N VAL A 43 1.99 -10.31 3.82
CA VAL A 43 1.02 -11.24 4.44
C VAL A 43 1.23 -12.66 3.92
N GLU A 44 1.29 -12.84 2.60
CA GLU A 44 1.48 -14.17 1.97
C GLU A 44 2.89 -14.77 2.21
N GLY A 45 3.89 -13.89 2.35
CA GLY A 45 5.28 -14.28 2.63
C GLY A 45 5.53 -14.67 4.08
N THR A 46 4.63 -14.30 5.00
CA THR A 46 4.75 -14.66 6.41
C THR A 46 4.54 -16.17 6.60
N PRO A 47 5.36 -16.86 7.41
CA PRO A 47 5.19 -18.29 7.71
C PRO A 47 3.79 -18.65 8.23
N GLU A 48 3.18 -19.68 7.65
CA GLU A 48 1.78 -20.09 7.90
C GLU A 48 1.55 -20.57 9.35
N ASP A 49 2.58 -21.09 10.00
CA ASP A 49 2.57 -21.51 11.41
C ASP A 49 2.55 -20.33 12.39
N THR A 50 2.71 -19.09 11.90
CA THR A 50 2.72 -17.86 12.70
C THR A 50 1.45 -17.04 12.51
N SER A 51 0.29 -17.68 12.65
CA SER A 51 -1.03 -17.07 12.38
C SER A 51 -1.30 -15.73 13.07
N VAL A 52 -0.75 -15.48 14.25
CA VAL A 52 -0.84 -14.18 14.94
C VAL A 52 0.05 -13.14 14.26
N THR A 53 1.25 -13.52 13.83
CA THR A 53 2.14 -12.67 13.03
C THR A 53 1.55 -12.34 11.68
N VAL A 54 0.88 -13.28 11.01
CA VAL A 54 0.09 -12.99 9.80
C VAL A 54 -1.00 -11.94 10.10
N GLY A 55 -1.71 -12.10 11.21
CA GLY A 55 -2.78 -11.18 11.63
C GLY A 55 -2.31 -9.79 12.06
N ASP A 56 -1.06 -9.66 12.51
CA ASP A 56 -0.49 -8.41 13.04
C ASP A 56 0.06 -7.46 11.98
N TRP A 57 -0.07 -7.77 10.69
CA TRP A 57 0.18 -6.78 9.64
C TRP A 57 -0.85 -5.65 9.75
N GLN A 58 -0.34 -4.47 10.11
CA GLN A 58 -1.10 -3.25 10.35
C GLN A 58 -0.70 -2.19 9.33
N VAL A 59 -1.68 -1.37 8.94
CA VAL A 59 -1.45 -0.24 8.03
C VAL A 59 -1.89 1.06 8.67
N GLY A 60 -1.05 2.08 8.60
CA GLY A 60 -1.37 3.45 9.01
C GLY A 60 -1.13 4.44 7.87
N VAL A 61 -2.08 5.35 7.66
CA VAL A 61 -1.90 6.51 6.78
C VAL A 61 -1.54 7.72 7.62
N ASN A 62 -0.43 8.38 7.29
CA ASN A 62 0.15 9.51 8.04
C ASN A 62 0.45 9.22 9.53
N THR A 63 0.47 7.94 9.90
CA THR A 63 0.69 7.43 11.26
C THR A 63 1.41 6.08 11.18
N VAL A 64 2.15 5.73 12.22
CA VAL A 64 2.81 4.42 12.34
C VAL A 64 2.06 3.62 13.42
N PRO A 65 1.31 2.57 13.06
CA PRO A 65 0.60 1.75 14.04
C PRO A 65 1.55 1.20 15.11
N GLN A 66 1.15 1.23 16.36
CA GLN A 66 1.93 0.76 17.50
C GLN A 66 1.19 -0.38 18.21
N GLY A 67 1.94 -1.24 18.91
CA GLY A 67 1.40 -2.38 19.65
C GLY A 67 1.04 -3.56 18.76
N THR A 68 0.85 -4.72 19.38
CA THR A 68 0.50 -5.98 18.70
C THR A 68 -1.01 -6.21 18.66
N LEU A 69 -1.46 -6.90 17.62
CA LEU A 69 -2.78 -7.51 17.52
C LEU A 69 -2.70 -8.99 17.90
N ASP A 70 -3.38 -9.37 18.97
CA ASP A 70 -3.42 -10.76 19.46
C ASP A 70 -4.57 -11.56 18.80
N SER A 71 -4.74 -11.41 17.49
CA SER A 71 -5.77 -12.11 16.72
C SER A 71 -5.13 -13.02 15.68
N SER A 72 -5.32 -14.33 15.85
CA SER A 72 -4.92 -15.33 14.85
C SER A 72 -5.67 -15.09 13.54
N ASP A 73 -4.93 -15.05 12.42
CA ASP A 73 -5.47 -14.92 11.07
C ASP A 73 -4.63 -15.79 10.11
N PRO A 74 -4.77 -17.13 10.15
CA PRO A 74 -3.92 -18.04 9.37
C PRO A 74 -3.97 -17.79 7.85
N GLY A 75 -5.09 -17.28 7.35
CA GLY A 75 -5.28 -16.95 5.94
C GLY A 75 -4.97 -15.51 5.57
N GLY A 76 -4.64 -14.66 6.55
CA GLY A 76 -4.34 -13.23 6.35
C GLY A 76 -5.49 -12.36 5.83
N ALA A 77 -6.70 -12.91 5.71
CA ALA A 77 -7.84 -12.22 5.12
C ALA A 77 -8.27 -11.01 5.97
N GLY A 78 -8.18 -11.14 7.30
CA GLY A 78 -8.45 -10.05 8.23
C GLY A 78 -7.42 -8.94 8.13
N ALA A 79 -6.13 -9.28 8.12
CA ALA A 79 -5.03 -8.33 7.95
C ALA A 79 -5.14 -7.57 6.61
N LEU A 80 -5.40 -8.30 5.52
CA LEU A 80 -5.59 -7.71 4.20
C LEU A 80 -6.79 -6.77 4.16
N ALA A 81 -7.95 -7.18 4.67
CA ALA A 81 -9.14 -6.34 4.66
C ALA A 81 -8.96 -5.05 5.48
N ARG A 82 -8.37 -5.15 6.68
CA ARG A 82 -8.06 -3.98 7.52
C ARG A 82 -7.07 -3.04 6.83
N GLY A 83 -5.98 -3.60 6.31
CA GLY A 83 -4.93 -2.81 5.65
C GLY A 83 -5.42 -2.14 4.37
N GLN A 84 -6.15 -2.85 3.51
CA GLN A 84 -6.72 -2.30 2.27
C GLN A 84 -7.72 -1.17 2.56
N SER A 85 -8.50 -1.27 3.63
CA SER A 85 -9.42 -0.20 4.07
C SER A 85 -8.65 1.07 4.44
N GLN A 86 -7.52 0.95 5.14
CA GLN A 86 -6.65 2.09 5.45
C GLN A 86 -6.00 2.66 4.19
N ILE A 87 -5.44 1.81 3.31
CA ILE A 87 -4.82 2.22 2.04
C ILE A 87 -5.79 3.00 1.16
N ALA A 88 -7.08 2.62 1.14
CA ALA A 88 -8.11 3.32 0.37
C ALA A 88 -8.23 4.81 0.73
N THR A 89 -7.88 5.20 1.97
CA THR A 89 -7.92 6.59 2.43
C THR A 89 -6.70 7.40 2.03
N ALA A 90 -5.64 6.76 1.55
CA ALA A 90 -4.37 7.41 1.24
C ALA A 90 -4.50 8.43 0.10
N LYS A 91 -3.88 9.59 0.33
CA LYS A 91 -3.81 10.73 -0.61
C LYS A 91 -2.37 10.96 -1.05
N LEU A 92 -2.23 11.58 -2.22
CA LEU A 92 -0.92 11.95 -2.74
C LEU A 92 -0.23 12.93 -1.77
N GLY A 93 1.06 12.70 -1.50
CA GLY A 93 1.86 13.51 -0.56
C GLY A 93 1.78 13.06 0.91
N GLY A 94 0.90 12.12 1.25
CA GLY A 94 0.89 11.45 2.55
C GLY A 94 1.84 10.26 2.61
N THR A 95 1.95 9.64 3.78
CA THR A 95 2.70 8.40 4.00
C THR A 95 1.77 7.21 4.24
N ILE A 96 2.20 6.03 3.80
CA ILE A 96 1.55 4.75 4.10
C ILE A 96 2.62 3.90 4.80
N ASN A 97 2.35 3.50 6.04
CA ASN A 97 3.24 2.65 6.83
C ASN A 97 2.58 1.28 6.96
N ILE A 98 3.28 0.23 6.53
CA ILE A 98 2.87 -1.16 6.68
C ILE A 98 3.84 -1.77 7.69
N VAL A 99 3.34 -2.19 8.84
CA VAL A 99 4.16 -2.65 9.97
C VAL A 99 3.65 -3.98 10.52
N ASN A 100 4.56 -4.71 11.13
CA ASN A 100 4.24 -5.86 11.98
C ASN A 100 4.99 -5.64 13.29
N ASN A 101 4.28 -5.67 14.40
CA ASN A 101 4.82 -5.31 15.70
C ASN A 101 5.15 -6.56 16.55
N GLN A 102 4.98 -7.76 15.99
CA GLN A 102 5.38 -8.99 16.67
C GLN A 102 6.89 -9.01 16.92
N PRO A 103 7.36 -9.30 18.16
CA PRO A 103 8.78 -9.22 18.52
C PRO A 103 9.73 -10.09 17.68
N HIS A 104 9.21 -11.11 17.01
CA HIS A 104 9.99 -12.11 16.30
C HIS A 104 9.94 -11.96 14.77
N VAL A 105 9.18 -11.00 14.23
CA VAL A 105 8.98 -10.85 12.77
C VAL A 105 10.30 -10.63 12.02
N ASP A 106 11.23 -9.85 12.60
CA ASP A 106 12.55 -9.62 12.01
C ASP A 106 13.39 -10.90 11.95
N GLY A 107 13.31 -11.73 13.00
CA GLY A 107 13.98 -13.03 13.03
C GLY A 107 13.41 -13.99 11.99
N LEU A 108 12.09 -13.98 11.81
CA LEU A 108 11.46 -14.73 10.73
C LEU A 108 11.96 -14.22 9.36
N ASN A 109 11.99 -12.89 9.14
CA ASN A 109 12.48 -12.30 7.88
C ASN A 109 13.96 -12.59 7.65
N ALA A 110 14.77 -12.75 8.70
CA ALA A 110 16.15 -13.17 8.59
C ALA A 110 16.33 -14.66 8.23
N GLY A 111 15.25 -15.46 8.20
CA GLY A 111 15.28 -16.87 7.80
C GLY A 111 15.17 -17.88 8.95
N ASN A 112 14.74 -17.46 10.14
CA ASN A 112 14.55 -18.41 11.26
C ASN A 112 13.35 -19.36 11.05
N ALA A 113 12.47 -19.08 10.09
CA ALA A 113 11.43 -20.01 9.67
C ALA A 113 11.92 -20.93 8.54
N VAL A 114 11.78 -22.24 8.74
CA VAL A 114 12.15 -23.25 7.73
C VAL A 114 11.13 -23.32 6.58
N THR A 115 9.91 -22.85 6.81
CA THR A 115 8.75 -23.03 5.91
C THR A 115 8.62 -21.98 4.82
N LYS A 116 9.27 -20.81 4.94
CA LYS A 116 9.26 -19.73 3.94
C LYS A 116 10.67 -19.14 3.77
N PRO A 117 11.04 -18.63 2.59
CA PRO A 117 12.36 -18.05 2.39
C PRO A 117 12.54 -16.71 3.14
N ALA A 118 13.72 -16.49 3.73
CA ALA A 118 14.14 -15.21 4.32
C ALA A 118 13.98 -14.03 3.35
N GLY A 119 13.85 -12.80 3.82
CA GLY A 119 13.84 -11.56 3.03
C GLY A 119 12.57 -11.36 2.20
N TRP A 120 11.42 -11.84 2.67
CA TRP A 120 10.17 -11.69 1.92
C TRP A 120 9.64 -10.26 1.98
N VAL A 121 9.97 -9.50 3.02
CA VAL A 121 9.58 -8.08 3.14
C VAL A 121 10.19 -7.28 1.99
N GLU A 122 11.49 -7.40 1.79
CA GLU A 122 12.23 -6.74 0.71
C GLU A 122 11.74 -7.19 -0.66
N ARG A 123 11.55 -8.50 -0.85
CA ARG A 123 11.02 -9.05 -2.11
C ARG A 123 9.62 -8.54 -2.43
N SER A 124 8.77 -8.35 -1.42
CA SER A 124 7.41 -7.83 -1.63
C SER A 124 7.46 -6.39 -2.15
N ILE A 125 8.38 -5.58 -1.62
CA ILE A 125 8.63 -4.22 -2.09
C ILE A 125 9.15 -4.23 -3.53
N ASP A 126 10.13 -5.08 -3.83
CA ASP A 126 10.74 -5.14 -5.17
C ASP A 126 9.76 -5.67 -6.22
N ALA A 127 8.96 -6.68 -5.89
CA ALA A 127 7.90 -7.20 -6.76
C ALA A 127 6.83 -6.13 -7.03
N ALA A 128 6.39 -5.42 -5.99
CA ALA A 128 5.40 -4.34 -6.15
C ALA A 128 5.94 -3.19 -7.01
N LYS A 129 7.22 -2.82 -6.85
CA LYS A 129 7.90 -1.83 -7.70
C LYS A 129 8.03 -2.30 -9.15
N ALA A 130 8.33 -3.57 -9.38
CA ALA A 130 8.44 -4.12 -10.74
C ALA A 130 7.12 -4.00 -11.50
N GLY A 131 5.98 -4.17 -10.82
CA GLY A 131 4.65 -3.97 -11.41
C GLY A 131 4.27 -2.52 -11.73
N LEU A 132 5.10 -1.53 -11.35
CA LEU A 132 4.90 -0.12 -11.70
C LEU A 132 5.58 0.31 -13.00
N ARG A 133 6.48 -0.53 -13.54
CA ARG A 133 7.23 -0.26 -14.78
C ARG A 133 6.39 -0.61 -16.00
#